data_AF-A0A3N1GF45-F1
#
_entry.id   AF-A0A3N1GF45-F1
#
_cell.length_a   1.000
_cell.length_b   1.000
_cell.length_c   1.000
_cell.angle_alpha   90.00
_cell.angle_beta   90.00
_cell.angle_gamma   90.00
#
_symmetry.space_group_name_H-M   'P 1'
#
loop_
_entity.id
_entity.type
_entity.pdbx_description
1 polymer ?
#
loop_
_entity_poly.entity_id
_entity_poly.type
_entity_poly.pdbx_seq_one_letter_code
_entity_poly.pdbx_strand_id
1 'polypeptide(L)'
;MPLTPADVHNMAFKKPPIGKRGYDEEEVDAFLDEVEQELIRLLEENGALQDQVQRGGASGAAATTMVLPSEFADVAAKLERMQEARARAEQNARSLQTQLEQARTAAPAVPASAGDDERHARVLMMAQRTADDHLIDARQEAEALLAAARDQAAQLTGEAQLRAGTIEGDARRNHSDAMNSLGVKREALLDEIDRLAHLAQSYQVALQNHLMHQMEELDSEPKLPPDHALG
;
A
#
# COMPACT_ATOMS: atom_id res chain seq x y z
N MET A 1 -0.08 -20.41 -15.29
CA MET A 1 0.68 -20.95 -14.15
C MET A 1 2.08 -20.38 -14.26
N PRO A 2 2.62 -19.74 -13.21
CA PRO A 2 3.99 -19.22 -13.25
C PRO A 2 4.98 -20.40 -13.28
N LEU A 3 6.14 -20.21 -13.93
CA LEU A 3 7.22 -21.19 -13.91
C LEU A 3 7.69 -21.43 -12.46
N THR A 4 7.87 -22.69 -12.08
CA THR A 4 8.53 -23.06 -10.82
C THR A 4 10.02 -23.33 -11.06
N PRO A 5 10.88 -23.23 -10.02
CA PRO A 5 12.29 -23.61 -10.13
C PRO A 5 12.47 -25.04 -10.67
N ALA A 6 11.60 -25.96 -10.26
CA ALA A 6 11.57 -27.33 -10.75
C ALA A 6 11.21 -27.44 -12.25
N ASP A 7 10.44 -26.48 -12.79
CA ASP A 7 10.12 -26.44 -14.23
C ASP A 7 11.32 -25.95 -15.05
N VAL A 8 12.14 -25.06 -14.49
CA VAL A 8 13.38 -24.57 -15.13
C VAL A 8 14.42 -25.69 -15.15
N HIS A 9 14.58 -26.41 -14.04
CA HIS A 9 15.51 -27.54 -13.91
C HIS A 9 15.17 -28.72 -14.85
N ASN A 10 13.88 -28.97 -15.09
CA ASN A 10 13.42 -30.06 -15.96
C ASN A 10 13.26 -29.64 -17.44
N MET A 11 13.68 -28.43 -17.81
CA MET A 11 13.47 -27.91 -19.15
C MET A 11 14.49 -28.51 -20.13
N ALA A 12 14.00 -29.24 -21.14
CA ALA A 12 14.84 -29.82 -22.18
C ALA A 12 14.71 -29.04 -23.51
N PHE A 13 15.81 -28.49 -24.00
CA PHE A 13 15.87 -27.85 -25.32
C PHE A 13 16.11 -28.87 -26.45
N LYS A 14 15.48 -28.65 -27.61
CA LYS A 14 15.70 -29.49 -28.80
C LYS A 14 17.03 -29.12 -29.45
N LYS A 15 17.81 -30.14 -29.84
CA LYS A 15 19.06 -29.92 -30.58
C LYS A 15 18.80 -29.19 -31.91
N PRO A 16 19.67 -28.25 -32.29
CA PRO A 16 19.54 -27.53 -33.55
C PRO A 16 19.48 -28.49 -34.74
N PRO A 17 18.67 -28.21 -35.78
CA PRO A 17 18.68 -28.99 -37.02
C PRO A 17 20.07 -29.00 -37.63
N ILE A 18 20.47 -30.15 -38.18
CA ILE A 18 21.80 -30.38 -38.79
C ILE A 18 22.15 -29.23 -39.74
N GLY A 19 23.28 -28.56 -39.48
CA GLY A 19 23.78 -27.43 -40.28
C GLY A 19 23.44 -26.03 -39.74
N LYS A 20 22.70 -25.90 -38.63
CA LYS A 20 22.51 -24.63 -37.91
C LYS A 20 23.31 -24.60 -36.61
N ARG A 21 23.91 -23.45 -36.31
CA ARG A 21 24.61 -23.22 -35.03
C ARG A 21 23.57 -23.07 -33.92
N GLY A 22 23.75 -23.79 -32.82
CA GLY A 22 22.98 -23.63 -31.58
C GLY A 22 23.72 -22.77 -30.56
N TYR A 23 23.07 -22.56 -29.43
CA TYR A 23 23.74 -22.10 -28.22
C TYR A 23 24.67 -23.19 -27.68
N ASP A 24 25.68 -22.77 -26.92
CA ASP A 24 26.54 -23.69 -26.19
C ASP A 24 25.72 -24.34 -25.05
N GLU A 25 25.76 -25.67 -24.96
CA GLU A 25 25.00 -26.41 -23.94
C GLU A 25 25.51 -26.02 -22.53
N GLU A 26 26.82 -25.84 -22.35
CA GLU A 26 27.42 -25.51 -21.05
C GLU A 26 27.07 -24.07 -20.59
N GLU A 27 27.02 -23.12 -21.53
CA GLU A 27 26.66 -21.72 -21.23
C GLU A 27 25.16 -21.59 -20.91
N VAL A 28 24.32 -22.36 -21.60
CA VAL A 28 22.87 -22.39 -21.35
C VAL A 28 22.59 -23.05 -20.00
N ASP A 29 23.25 -24.15 -19.66
CA ASP A 29 23.08 -24.82 -18.37
C ASP A 29 23.50 -23.91 -17.21
N ALA A 30 24.65 -23.23 -17.33
CA ALA A 30 25.11 -22.27 -16.31
C ALA A 30 24.15 -21.08 -16.11
N PHE A 31 23.53 -20.59 -17.20
CA PHE A 31 22.52 -19.54 -17.12
C PHE A 31 21.22 -20.03 -16.47
N LEU A 32 20.80 -21.26 -16.76
CA LEU A 32 19.61 -21.86 -16.13
C LEU A 32 19.81 -22.07 -14.62
N ASP A 33 21.02 -22.43 -14.17
CA ASP A 33 21.35 -22.52 -12.75
C ASP A 33 21.23 -21.16 -12.03
N GLU A 34 21.69 -20.07 -12.67
CA GLU A 34 21.56 -18.71 -12.12
C GLU A 34 20.09 -18.27 -12.06
N VAL A 35 19.31 -18.60 -13.11
CA VAL A 35 17.86 -18.32 -13.17
C VAL A 35 17.11 -19.14 -12.11
N GLU A 36 17.48 -20.40 -11.88
CA GLU A 36 16.87 -21.24 -10.84
C GLU A 36 17.11 -20.64 -9.45
N GLN A 37 18.35 -20.23 -9.16
CA GLN A 37 18.71 -19.60 -7.88
C GLN A 37 17.98 -18.27 -7.64
N GLU A 38 17.93 -17.40 -8.64
CA GLU A 38 17.19 -16.13 -8.54
C GLU A 38 15.67 -16.35 -8.44
N LEU A 39 15.12 -17.39 -9.09
CA LEU A 39 13.71 -17.72 -8.96
C LEU A 39 13.36 -18.25 -7.56
N ILE A 40 14.23 -19.06 -6.95
CA ILE A 40 14.09 -19.50 -5.55
C ILE A 40 14.13 -18.27 -4.64
N ARG A 41 15.13 -17.40 -4.79
CA ARG A 41 15.27 -16.17 -4.02
C ARG A 41 14.04 -15.27 -4.14
N LEU A 42 13.56 -15.05 -5.36
CA LEU A 42 12.37 -14.24 -5.62
C LEU A 42 11.11 -14.85 -5.02
N LEU A 43 10.97 -16.18 -5.03
CA LEU A 43 9.84 -16.85 -4.40
C LEU A 43 9.89 -16.76 -2.87
N GLU A 44 11.08 -16.90 -2.27
CA GLU A 44 11.29 -16.70 -0.85
C GLU A 44 11.04 -15.25 -0.43
N GLU A 45 11.55 -14.29 -1.21
CA GLU A 45 11.33 -12.86 -0.97
C GLU A 45 9.86 -12.48 -1.16
N ASN A 46 9.17 -13.01 -2.17
CA ASN A 46 7.74 -12.78 -2.37
C ASN A 46 6.92 -13.42 -1.25
N GLY A 47 7.30 -14.62 -0.78
CA GLY A 47 6.70 -15.26 0.40
C GLY A 47 6.90 -14.43 1.66
N ALA A 48 8.12 -13.92 1.90
CA ALA A 48 8.44 -13.08 3.04
C ALA A 48 7.73 -11.72 2.99
N LEU A 49 7.63 -11.11 1.80
CA LEU A 49 6.89 -9.87 1.57
C LEU A 49 5.38 -10.09 1.73
N GLN A 50 4.84 -11.20 1.24
CA GLN A 50 3.44 -11.57 1.47
C GLN A 50 3.17 -11.76 2.96
N ASP A 51 4.05 -12.47 3.68
CA ASP A 51 4.00 -12.62 5.14
C ASP A 51 4.10 -11.27 5.87
N GLN A 52 4.95 -10.37 5.40
CA GLN A 52 5.13 -9.04 5.98
C GLN A 52 3.92 -8.14 5.72
N VAL A 53 3.32 -8.23 4.53
CA VAL A 53 2.05 -7.58 4.19
C VAL A 53 0.90 -8.21 4.97
N GLN A 54 0.92 -9.53 5.23
CA GLN A 54 -0.08 -10.18 6.05
C GLN A 54 0.09 -9.87 7.53
N ARG A 55 1.30 -9.67 8.05
CA ARG A 55 1.55 -9.27 9.45
C ARG A 55 1.37 -7.77 9.67
N GLY A 56 1.84 -6.93 8.76
CA GLY A 56 1.61 -5.49 8.75
C GLY A 56 0.14 -5.17 8.47
N GLY A 57 -0.47 -5.93 7.55
CA GLY A 57 -1.90 -5.96 7.30
C GLY A 57 -2.68 -6.62 8.43
N ALA A 58 -2.18 -7.60 9.18
CA ALA A 58 -2.90 -8.11 10.34
C ALA A 58 -2.84 -7.15 11.53
N SER A 59 -1.75 -6.40 11.74
CA SER A 59 -1.69 -5.41 12.82
C SER A 59 -2.44 -4.11 12.49
N GLY A 60 -2.42 -3.66 11.23
CA GLY A 60 -3.20 -2.51 10.76
C GLY A 60 -4.66 -2.87 10.44
N ALA A 61 -4.90 -4.05 9.87
CA ALA A 61 -6.20 -4.52 9.46
C ALA A 61 -6.89 -5.46 10.46
N ALA A 62 -6.31 -5.98 11.54
CA ALA A 62 -7.15 -6.52 12.63
C ALA A 62 -7.83 -5.37 13.40
N ALA A 63 -7.16 -4.22 13.58
CA ALA A 63 -7.78 -3.04 14.14
C ALA A 63 -8.72 -2.33 13.14
N THR A 64 -8.35 -2.23 11.85
CA THR A 64 -9.20 -1.57 10.84
C THR A 64 -10.27 -2.50 10.24
N THR A 65 -10.00 -3.79 9.98
CA THR A 65 -10.98 -4.78 9.44
C THR A 65 -11.90 -5.35 10.52
N MET A 66 -11.68 -5.12 11.82
CA MET A 66 -12.73 -5.40 12.80
C MET A 66 -13.69 -4.21 12.97
N VAL A 67 -13.20 -2.98 12.76
CA VAL A 67 -13.99 -1.74 12.87
C VAL A 67 -14.75 -1.42 11.58
N LEU A 68 -14.18 -1.63 10.39
CA LEU A 68 -14.82 -1.33 9.10
C LEU A 68 -16.07 -2.20 8.83
N PRO A 69 -16.07 -3.54 8.99
CA PRO A 69 -17.27 -4.35 8.79
C PRO A 69 -18.34 -4.08 9.84
N SER A 70 -17.97 -3.76 11.08
CA SER A 70 -18.94 -3.39 12.11
C SER A 70 -19.56 -2.02 11.82
N GLU A 71 -18.78 -1.04 11.39
CA GLU A 71 -19.29 0.28 11.01
C GLU A 71 -20.16 0.20 9.75
N PHE A 72 -19.78 -0.59 8.75
CA PHE A 72 -20.63 -0.84 7.58
C PHE A 72 -21.92 -1.58 7.95
N ALA A 73 -21.87 -2.55 8.87
CA ALA A 73 -23.06 -3.23 9.38
C ALA A 73 -23.97 -2.30 10.18
N ASP A 74 -23.39 -1.41 11.00
CA ASP A 74 -24.14 -0.42 11.77
C ASP A 74 -24.77 0.66 10.88
N VAL A 75 -24.04 1.12 9.85
CA VAL A 75 -24.55 2.07 8.85
C VAL A 75 -25.64 1.42 8.00
N ALA A 76 -25.47 0.15 7.58
CA ALA A 76 -26.50 -0.59 6.86
C ALA A 76 -27.76 -0.80 7.71
N ALA A 77 -27.60 -1.20 8.97
CA ALA A 77 -28.73 -1.35 9.91
C ALA A 77 -29.41 0.00 10.21
N LYS A 78 -28.66 1.10 10.28
CA LYS A 78 -29.21 2.46 10.45
C LYS A 78 -29.98 2.90 9.21
N LEU A 79 -29.49 2.58 8.01
CA LEU A 79 -30.17 2.86 6.74
C LEU A 79 -31.48 2.06 6.63
N GLU A 80 -31.45 0.79 6.99
CA GLU A 80 -32.64 -0.08 6.98
C GLU A 80 -33.71 0.42 7.97
N ARG A 81 -33.33 0.78 9.20
CA ARG A 81 -34.25 1.42 10.17
C ARG A 81 -34.85 2.73 9.66
N MET A 82 -34.05 3.57 8.99
CA MET A 82 -34.54 4.80 8.36
C MET A 82 -35.52 4.53 7.21
N GLN A 83 -35.23 3.52 6.38
CA GLN A 83 -36.10 3.12 5.28
C GLN A 83 -37.43 2.54 5.78
N GLU A 84 -37.39 1.71 6.83
CA GLU A 84 -38.61 1.19 7.47
C GLU A 84 -39.45 2.31 8.09
N ALA A 85 -38.82 3.25 8.79
CA ALA A 85 -39.51 4.41 9.36
C ALA A 85 -40.17 5.27 8.27
N ARG A 86 -39.47 5.50 7.16
CA ARG A 86 -40.02 6.20 5.99
C ARG A 86 -41.19 5.44 5.36
N ALA A 87 -41.06 4.13 5.17
CA ALA A 87 -42.12 3.30 4.60
C ALA A 87 -43.39 3.29 5.47
N ARG A 88 -43.24 3.22 6.80
CA ARG A 88 -44.36 3.34 7.75
C ARG A 88 -45.02 4.72 7.69
N ALA A 89 -44.22 5.78 7.62
CA ALA A 89 -44.73 7.15 7.48
C ALA A 89 -45.50 7.33 6.16
N GLU A 90 -44.98 6.79 5.04
CA GLU A 90 -45.65 6.83 3.74
C GLU A 90 -46.96 6.01 3.73
N GLN A 91 -47.01 4.85 4.39
CA GLN A 91 -48.26 4.08 4.53
C GLN A 91 -49.30 4.84 5.35
N ASN A 92 -48.89 5.47 6.46
CA ASN A 92 -49.79 6.29 7.28
C ASN A 92 -50.32 7.51 6.50
N ALA A 93 -49.47 8.16 5.70
CA ALA A 93 -49.90 9.28 4.85
C ALA A 93 -50.90 8.83 3.78
N ARG A 94 -50.68 7.67 3.14
CA ARG A 94 -51.59 7.10 2.14
C ARG A 94 -52.94 6.68 2.73
N SER A 95 -52.94 6.11 3.94
CA SER A 95 -54.18 5.73 4.61
C SER A 95 -54.99 6.96 5.06
N LEU A 96 -54.32 8.02 5.53
CA LEU A 96 -54.98 9.30 5.80
C LEU A 96 -55.56 9.92 4.53
N GLN A 97 -54.81 9.91 3.42
CA GLN A 97 -55.31 10.44 2.15
C GLN A 97 -56.55 9.70 1.65
N THR A 98 -56.55 8.37 1.70
CA THR A 98 -57.72 7.58 1.29
C THR A 98 -58.92 7.81 2.22
N GLN A 99 -58.72 7.97 3.53
CA GLN A 99 -59.80 8.34 4.45
C GLN A 99 -60.36 9.75 4.14
N LEU A 100 -59.50 10.72 3.84
CA LEU A 100 -59.92 12.07 3.47
C LEU A 100 -60.67 12.10 2.13
N GLU A 101 -60.24 11.29 1.16
CA GLU A 101 -60.90 11.16 -0.14
C GLU A 101 -62.26 10.46 -0.01
N GLN A 102 -62.34 9.40 0.79
CA GLN A 102 -63.62 8.77 1.14
C GLN A 102 -64.56 9.75 1.85
N ALA A 103 -64.08 10.51 2.83
CA ALA A 103 -64.87 11.55 3.51
C ALA A 103 -65.33 12.65 2.55
N ARG A 104 -64.50 13.03 1.57
CA ARG A 104 -64.88 13.96 0.50
C ARG A 104 -65.98 13.41 -0.41
N THR A 105 -65.90 12.14 -0.79
CA THR A 105 -66.92 11.50 -1.65
C THR A 105 -68.20 11.13 -0.91
N ALA A 106 -68.13 10.90 0.41
CA ALA A 106 -69.27 10.56 1.25
C ALA A 106 -70.03 11.79 1.79
N ALA A 107 -69.43 12.99 1.73
CA ALA A 107 -70.11 14.23 2.06
C ALA A 107 -71.19 14.52 1.00
N PRO A 108 -72.49 14.54 1.35
CA PRO A 108 -73.53 15.01 0.45
C PRO A 108 -73.32 16.50 0.19
N ALA A 109 -73.59 16.96 -1.02
CA ALA A 109 -73.70 18.39 -1.33
C ALA A 109 -74.89 19.00 -0.56
N VAL A 110 -74.64 19.45 0.67
CA VAL A 110 -75.57 20.27 1.44
C VAL A 110 -75.35 21.73 1.02
N PRO A 111 -76.39 22.52 0.70
CA PRO A 111 -76.21 23.91 0.33
C PRO A 111 -75.55 24.67 1.48
N ALA A 112 -74.44 25.35 1.17
CA ALA A 112 -73.62 26.07 2.13
C ALA A 112 -74.46 27.12 2.87
N SER A 113 -74.45 27.04 4.20
CA SER A 113 -74.83 28.17 5.03
C SER A 113 -73.63 29.12 5.10
N ALA A 114 -73.86 30.43 4.94
CA ALA A 114 -72.80 31.44 4.86
C ALA A 114 -71.87 31.51 6.09
N GLY A 115 -72.16 30.79 7.18
CA GLY A 115 -71.31 30.68 8.36
C GLY A 115 -70.27 29.55 8.32
N ASP A 116 -70.42 28.56 7.43
CA ASP A 116 -69.47 27.43 7.32
C ASP A 116 -68.27 27.78 6.42
N ASP A 117 -68.47 28.62 5.41
CA ASP A 117 -67.41 29.10 4.53
C ASP A 117 -66.32 29.88 5.29
N GLU A 118 -66.69 30.69 6.30
CA GLU A 118 -65.72 31.42 7.15
C GLU A 118 -64.90 30.48 8.05
N ARG A 119 -65.51 29.40 8.56
CA ARG A 119 -64.83 28.41 9.41
C ARG A 119 -63.88 27.56 8.58
N HIS A 120 -64.30 27.14 7.39
CA HIS A 120 -63.45 26.42 6.45
C HIS A 120 -62.29 27.29 5.95
N ALA A 121 -62.52 28.57 5.65
CA ALA A 121 -61.45 29.51 5.29
C ALA A 121 -60.44 29.70 6.43
N ARG A 122 -60.88 29.78 7.69
CA ARG A 122 -59.98 29.84 8.86
C ARG A 122 -59.15 28.58 9.04
N VAL A 123 -59.76 27.40 8.90
CA VAL A 123 -59.04 26.12 9.02
C VAL A 123 -58.03 25.95 7.87
N LEU A 124 -58.37 26.37 6.65
CA LEU A 124 -57.44 26.39 5.52
C LEU A 124 -56.28 27.36 5.74
N MET A 125 -56.55 28.58 6.23
CA MET A 125 -55.48 29.52 6.58
C MET A 125 -54.57 28.98 7.68
N MET A 126 -55.13 28.35 8.71
CA MET A 126 -54.36 27.77 9.80
C MET A 126 -53.52 26.58 9.32
N ALA A 127 -54.09 25.69 8.51
CA ALA A 127 -53.36 24.57 7.90
C ALA A 127 -52.26 25.05 6.95
N GLN A 128 -52.53 26.06 6.13
CA GLN A 128 -51.55 26.65 5.23
C GLN A 128 -50.40 27.29 6.01
N ARG A 129 -50.71 28.05 7.05
CA ARG A 129 -49.69 28.62 7.94
C ARG A 129 -48.84 27.55 8.61
N THR A 130 -49.46 26.50 9.14
CA THR A 130 -48.72 25.38 9.75
C THR A 130 -47.86 24.64 8.73
N ALA A 131 -48.32 24.48 7.49
CA ALA A 131 -47.52 23.90 6.42
C ALA A 131 -46.32 24.80 6.06
N ASP A 132 -46.52 26.12 5.97
CA ASP A 132 -45.46 27.09 5.71
C ASP A 132 -44.42 27.08 6.84
N ASP A 133 -44.88 27.03 8.10
CA ASP A 133 -44.01 26.95 9.29
C ASP A 133 -43.14 25.67 9.23
N HIS A 134 -43.73 24.51 8.95
CA HIS A 134 -42.98 23.26 8.80
C HIS A 134 -41.98 23.28 7.62
N LEU A 135 -42.30 23.97 6.52
CA LEU A 135 -41.36 24.13 5.41
C LEU A 135 -40.16 25.02 5.78
N ILE A 136 -40.38 26.03 6.61
CA ILE A 136 -39.30 26.88 7.13
C ILE A 136 -38.42 26.06 8.09
N ASP A 137 -39.02 25.34 9.04
CA ASP A 137 -38.28 24.50 9.99
C ASP A 137 -37.45 23.44 9.26
N ALA A 138 -38.06 22.71 8.31
CA ALA A 138 -37.36 21.69 7.54
C ALA A 138 -36.20 22.26 6.69
N ARG A 139 -36.35 23.48 6.15
CA ARG A 139 -35.27 24.17 5.44
C ARG A 139 -34.13 24.55 6.39
N GLN A 140 -34.44 25.10 7.56
CA GLN A 140 -33.44 25.45 8.56
C GLN A 140 -32.67 24.22 9.06
N GLU A 141 -33.38 23.12 9.32
CA GLU A 141 -32.75 21.85 9.71
C GLU A 141 -31.85 21.30 8.60
N ALA A 142 -32.30 21.33 7.34
CA ALA A 142 -31.49 20.89 6.21
C ALA A 142 -30.23 21.76 6.02
N GLU A 143 -30.36 23.08 6.15
CA GLU A 143 -29.22 24.01 6.09
C GLU A 143 -28.22 23.75 7.23
N ALA A 144 -28.71 23.52 8.45
CA ALA A 144 -27.88 23.19 9.60
C ALA A 144 -27.13 21.85 9.41
N LEU A 145 -27.80 20.83 8.88
CA LEU A 145 -27.17 19.54 8.57
C LEU A 145 -26.10 19.67 7.48
N LEU A 146 -26.37 20.45 6.44
CA LEU A 146 -25.39 20.71 5.37
C LEU A 146 -24.17 21.50 5.89
N ALA A 147 -24.37 22.45 6.80
CA ALA A 147 -23.28 23.17 7.44
C ALA A 147 -22.42 22.22 8.29
N ALA A 148 -23.03 21.41 9.16
CA ALA A 148 -22.32 20.44 9.99
C ALA A 148 -21.56 19.40 9.14
N ALA A 149 -22.16 18.90 8.06
CA ALA A 149 -21.49 17.96 7.17
C ALA A 149 -20.28 18.60 6.45
N ARG A 150 -20.38 19.88 6.06
CA ARG A 150 -19.26 20.62 5.47
C ARG A 150 -18.14 20.84 6.48
N ASP A 151 -18.46 21.20 7.70
CA ASP A 151 -17.47 21.39 8.77
C ASP A 151 -16.75 20.08 9.11
N GLN A 152 -17.49 18.98 9.22
CA GLN A 152 -16.90 17.65 9.43
C GLN A 152 -16.02 17.23 8.24
N ALA A 153 -16.44 17.47 7.01
CA ALA A 153 -15.62 17.20 5.84
C ALA A 153 -14.33 18.04 5.85
N ALA A 154 -14.42 19.33 6.19
CA ALA A 154 -13.26 20.20 6.31
C ALA A 154 -12.29 19.69 7.39
N GLN A 155 -12.80 19.28 8.55
CA GLN A 155 -11.99 18.69 9.63
C GLN A 155 -11.28 17.41 9.18
N LEU A 156 -12.01 16.47 8.57
CA LEU A 156 -11.44 15.21 8.07
C LEU A 156 -10.37 15.45 7.00
N THR A 157 -10.61 16.39 6.08
CA THR A 157 -9.62 16.74 5.06
C THR A 157 -8.38 17.40 5.68
N GLY A 158 -8.55 18.26 6.68
CA GLY A 158 -7.43 18.88 7.40
C GLY A 158 -6.60 17.84 8.17
N GLU A 159 -7.25 16.92 8.89
CA GLU A 159 -6.57 15.83 9.58
C GLU A 159 -5.83 14.90 8.61
N ALA A 160 -6.45 14.55 7.49
CA ALA A 160 -5.82 13.73 6.46
C ALA A 160 -4.59 14.43 5.85
N GLN A 161 -4.69 15.73 5.57
CA GLN A 161 -3.56 16.53 5.06
C GLN A 161 -2.41 16.62 6.06
N LEU A 162 -2.72 16.82 7.35
CA LEU A 162 -1.70 16.84 8.41
C LEU A 162 -1.00 15.48 8.53
N ARG A 163 -1.76 14.37 8.55
CA ARG A 163 -1.20 13.01 8.60
C ARG A 163 -0.35 12.71 7.36
N ALA A 164 -0.82 13.08 6.18
CA ALA A 164 -0.06 12.94 4.94
C ALA A 164 1.27 13.72 5.01
N GLY A 165 1.23 14.98 5.44
CA GLY A 165 2.43 15.80 5.59
C GLY A 165 3.43 15.22 6.60
N THR A 166 2.97 14.62 7.71
CA THR A 166 3.87 13.95 8.65
C THR A 166 4.53 12.71 8.05
N ILE A 167 3.76 11.89 7.33
CA ILE A 167 4.28 10.66 6.69
C ILE A 167 5.30 11.02 5.61
N GLU A 168 5.01 12.03 4.78
CA GLU A 168 5.95 12.52 3.77
C GLU A 168 7.23 13.09 4.39
N GLY A 169 7.10 13.86 5.48
CA GLY A 169 8.23 14.40 6.22
C GLY A 169 9.12 13.32 6.80
N ASP A 170 8.54 12.32 7.45
CA ASP A 170 9.26 11.21 8.05
C ASP A 170 9.90 10.31 6.98
N ALA A 171 9.17 10.01 5.90
CA ALA A 171 9.72 9.26 4.76
C ALA A 171 10.93 9.97 4.14
N ARG A 172 10.86 11.30 3.98
CA ARG A 172 11.97 12.09 3.43
C ARG A 172 13.18 12.12 4.36
N ARG A 173 12.96 12.24 5.68
CA ARG A 173 14.03 12.16 6.69
C ARG A 173 14.70 10.80 6.67
N ASN A 174 13.93 9.73 6.77
CA ASN A 174 14.43 8.35 6.73
C ASN A 174 15.21 8.08 5.43
N HIS A 175 14.73 8.58 4.30
CA HIS A 175 15.45 8.47 3.03
C HIS A 175 16.79 9.21 3.05
N SER A 176 16.80 10.44 3.55
CA SER A 176 18.05 11.21 3.69
C SER A 176 19.04 10.49 4.61
N ASP A 177 18.58 9.95 5.74
CA ASP A 177 19.42 9.25 6.70
C ASP A 177 19.98 7.94 6.11
N ALA A 178 19.15 7.19 5.38
CA ALA A 178 19.58 6.01 4.64
C ALA A 178 20.64 6.36 3.59
N MET A 179 20.42 7.43 2.80
CA MET A 179 21.39 7.89 1.80
C MET A 179 22.70 8.36 2.42
N ASN A 180 22.65 9.08 3.54
CA ASN A 180 23.83 9.48 4.29
C ASN A 180 24.60 8.26 4.81
N SER A 181 23.89 7.26 5.35
CA SER A 181 24.51 6.01 5.82
C SER A 181 25.18 5.21 4.70
N LEU A 182 24.58 5.21 3.48
CA LEU A 182 25.18 4.59 2.30
C LEU A 182 26.43 5.37 1.85
N GLY A 183 26.40 6.70 1.93
CA GLY A 183 27.57 7.54 1.69
C GLY A 183 28.74 7.20 2.61
N VAL A 184 28.47 7.11 3.92
CA VAL A 184 29.48 6.72 4.93
C VAL A 184 30.02 5.31 4.66
N LYS A 185 29.15 4.33 4.36
CA LYS A 185 29.59 2.96 4.02
C LYS A 185 30.44 2.93 2.76
N ARG A 186 30.06 3.70 1.73
CA ARG A 186 30.83 3.81 0.49
C ARG A 186 32.21 4.38 0.76
N GLU A 187 32.31 5.45 1.54
CA GLU A 187 33.60 6.05 1.91
C GLU A 187 34.48 5.07 2.68
N ALA A 188 33.93 4.36 3.68
CA ALA A 188 34.66 3.34 4.41
C ALA A 188 35.15 2.18 3.53
N LEU A 189 34.34 1.73 2.56
CA LEU A 189 34.75 0.70 1.60
C LEU A 189 35.85 1.18 0.66
N LEU A 190 35.81 2.45 0.23
CA LEU A 190 36.87 3.03 -0.59
C LEU A 190 38.19 3.14 0.19
N ASP A 191 38.12 3.60 1.43
CA ASP A 191 39.29 3.64 2.33
C ASP A 191 39.90 2.24 2.53
N GLU A 192 39.07 1.21 2.66
CA GLU A 192 39.55 -0.16 2.80
C GLU A 192 40.18 -0.70 1.51
N ILE A 193 39.61 -0.38 0.34
CA ILE A 193 40.21 -0.69 -0.96
C ILE A 193 41.59 -0.04 -1.07
N ASP A 194 41.72 1.23 -0.70
CA ASP A 194 42.99 1.95 -0.73
C ASP A 194 44.01 1.34 0.23
N ARG A 195 43.59 0.95 1.45
CA ARG A 195 44.47 0.24 2.40
C ARG A 195 44.96 -1.09 1.83
N LEU A 196 44.08 -1.89 1.25
CA LEU A 196 44.42 -3.18 0.65
C LEU A 196 45.35 -3.00 -0.56
N ALA A 197 45.16 -1.96 -1.37
CA ALA A 197 46.03 -1.64 -2.49
C ALA A 197 47.45 -1.29 -2.01
N HIS A 198 47.58 -0.46 -0.98
CA HIS A 198 48.88 -0.14 -0.36
C HIS A 198 49.53 -1.39 0.25
N LEU A 199 48.75 -2.24 0.91
CA LEU A 199 49.23 -3.49 1.48
C LEU A 199 49.79 -4.41 0.39
N ALA A 200 49.03 -4.64 -0.70
CA ALA A 200 49.48 -5.45 -1.82
C ALA A 200 50.78 -4.92 -2.45
N GLN A 201 50.88 -3.60 -2.65
CA GLN A 201 52.09 -2.97 -3.21
C GLN A 201 53.29 -3.14 -2.28
N SER A 202 53.12 -2.92 -0.97
CA SER A 202 54.19 -3.11 0.01
C SER A 202 54.66 -4.57 0.10
N TYR A 203 53.73 -5.54 0.05
CA TYR A 203 54.06 -6.96 0.01
C TYR A 203 54.85 -7.32 -1.24
N GLN A 204 54.46 -6.78 -2.41
CA GLN A 204 55.17 -7.02 -3.66
C GLN A 204 56.61 -6.49 -3.60
N VAL A 205 56.82 -5.28 -3.08
CA VAL A 205 58.16 -4.71 -2.89
C VAL A 205 58.98 -5.53 -1.88
N ALA A 206 58.37 -5.92 -0.75
CA ALA A 206 59.03 -6.74 0.27
C ALA A 206 59.45 -8.11 -0.28
N LEU A 207 58.58 -8.76 -1.07
CA LEU A 207 58.85 -10.03 -1.72
C LEU A 207 59.97 -9.91 -2.76
N GLN A 208 59.95 -8.85 -3.59
CA GLN A 208 61.02 -8.59 -4.56
C GLN A 208 62.37 -8.41 -3.86
N ASN A 209 62.42 -7.61 -2.79
CA ASN A 209 63.65 -7.40 -2.01
C ASN A 209 64.13 -8.69 -1.36
N HIS A 210 63.22 -9.51 -0.81
CA HIS A 210 63.56 -10.79 -0.21
C HIS A 210 64.15 -11.77 -1.23
N LEU A 211 63.54 -11.89 -2.41
CA LEU A 211 64.05 -12.75 -3.49
C LEU A 211 65.41 -12.26 -4.02
N MET A 212 65.60 -10.94 -4.17
CA MET A 212 66.91 -10.36 -4.54
C MET A 212 67.98 -10.74 -3.51
N HIS A 213 67.68 -10.61 -2.21
CA HIS A 213 68.62 -10.94 -1.16
C HIS A 213 68.99 -12.43 -1.15
N GLN A 214 68.01 -13.31 -1.34
CA GLN A 214 68.27 -14.76 -1.45
C GLN A 214 69.15 -15.13 -2.65
N MET A 215 68.96 -14.46 -3.80
CA MET A 215 69.83 -14.66 -4.97
C MET A 215 71.26 -14.19 -4.69
N GLU A 216 71.43 -13.06 -4.02
CA GLU A 216 72.75 -12.51 -3.67
C GLU A 216 73.48 -13.38 -2.62
N GLU A 217 72.75 -13.94 -1.64
CA GLU A 217 73.30 -14.92 -0.69
C GLU A 217 73.76 -16.21 -1.39
N LEU A 218 72.99 -16.72 -2.35
CA LEU A 218 73.37 -17.91 -3.14
C LEU A 218 74.58 -17.66 -4.05
N ASP A 219 74.68 -16.48 -4.66
CA ASP A 219 75.85 -16.09 -5.46
C ASP A 219 77.08 -15.81 -4.57
N SER A 220 76.88 -15.39 -3.33
CA SER A 220 77.92 -15.15 -2.33
C SER A 220 78.35 -16.41 -1.59
N GLU A 221 77.63 -17.53 -1.76
CA GLU A 221 77.99 -18.80 -1.16
C GLU A 221 79.35 -19.26 -1.74
N PRO A 222 80.39 -19.43 -0.90
CA PRO A 222 81.74 -19.64 -1.40
C PRO A 222 81.82 -20.98 -2.12
N LYS A 223 82.17 -20.96 -3.42
CA LYS A 223 82.62 -22.17 -4.14
C LYS A 223 83.72 -22.81 -3.31
N LEU A 224 83.49 -24.06 -2.85
CA LEU A 224 84.47 -24.87 -2.13
C LEU A 224 85.84 -24.75 -2.83
N PRO A 225 86.93 -24.53 -2.07
CA PRO A 225 88.26 -24.43 -2.68
C PRO A 225 88.56 -25.71 -3.48
N PRO A 226 89.26 -25.60 -4.63
CA PRO A 226 89.60 -26.78 -5.41
C PRO A 226 90.47 -27.69 -4.56
N ASP A 227 90.03 -28.94 -4.44
CA ASP A 227 90.77 -30.03 -3.82
C ASP A 227 92.10 -30.17 -4.57
N HIS A 228 93.16 -29.58 -4.01
CA HIS A 228 94.50 -29.72 -4.55
C HIS A 228 94.96 -31.15 -4.26
N ALA A 229 94.92 -31.95 -5.31
CA ALA A 229 95.52 -33.26 -5.35
C ALA A 229 97.05 -33.22 -5.12
N LEU A 230 97.54 -34.31 -4.53
CA LEU A 230 98.86 -34.94 -4.61
C LEU A 230 99.93 -34.57 -3.55
N GLY A 231 100.38 -35.64 -2.87
CA GLY A 231 101.53 -35.72 -1.98
C GLY A 231 101.53 -37.04 -1.22
#